data_AF-I6M9K1-F1
#
_entry.id   AF-I6M9K1-F1
#
_cell.length_a   1.000
_cell.length_b   1.000
_cell.length_c   1.000
_cell.angle_alpha   90.00
_cell.angle_beta   90.00
_cell.angle_gamma   90.00
#
_symmetry.space_group_name_H-M   'P 1'
#
loop_
_entity.id
_entity.type
_entity.pdbx_description
1 polymer ?
#
loop_
_entity_poly.entity_id
_entity_poly.type
_entity_poly.pdbx_seq_one_letter_code
_entity_poly.pdbx_strand_id
1 'polypeptide(L)'
;KRDTWVSVCDDCHSPRFARENLQAMDEACKDAGLKYTETFKIAENLQLDGMGEPMPKDLHPDWAGEHVWSLKIGAYHDGPGYGGAQGQSGEFRMSNCSDIERICFESVGYWMTYIFKGMAHGSWNDATYCDGSFGMD
;
A
#
# COMPACT_ATOMS: atom_id res chain seq x y z
N LYS A 1 -7.83 -16.02 16.44
CA LYS A 1 -8.14 -16.03 14.98
C LYS A 1 -7.15 -16.88 14.17
N ARG A 2 -5.83 -16.80 14.39
CA ARG A 2 -4.84 -17.66 13.69
C ARG A 2 -5.08 -19.16 13.90
N ASP A 3 -5.38 -19.60 15.12
CA ASP A 3 -5.61 -21.03 15.39
C ASP A 3 -6.81 -21.60 14.63
N THR A 4 -7.82 -20.77 14.33
CA THR A 4 -8.96 -21.16 13.47
C THR A 4 -8.54 -21.38 12.01
N TRP A 5 -7.54 -20.66 11.51
CA TRP A 5 -6.97 -20.94 10.19
C TRP A 5 -6.11 -22.20 10.22
N VAL A 6 -5.30 -22.37 11.27
CA VAL A 6 -4.50 -23.59 11.44
C VAL A 6 -5.40 -24.82 11.52
N SER A 7 -6.57 -24.75 12.17
CA SER A 7 -7.52 -25.86 12.23
C SER A 7 -8.12 -26.22 10.87
N VAL A 8 -8.24 -25.28 9.93
CA VAL A 8 -8.65 -25.59 8.55
C VAL A 8 -7.53 -26.32 7.81
N CYS A 9 -6.28 -25.89 8.00
CA CYS A 9 -5.13 -26.56 7.39
C CYS A 9 -4.86 -27.97 7.98
N ASP A 10 -5.31 -28.21 9.21
CA ASP A 10 -5.12 -29.48 9.94
C ASP A 10 -5.82 -30.67 9.29
N ASP A 11 -6.81 -30.43 8.42
CA ASP A 11 -7.45 -31.46 7.61
C ASP A 11 -6.43 -32.24 6.76
N CYS A 12 -5.31 -31.61 6.38
CA CYS A 12 -4.32 -32.18 5.45
C CYS A 12 -2.84 -31.97 5.86
N HIS A 13 -2.54 -31.13 6.85
CA HIS A 13 -1.17 -30.78 7.25
C HIS A 13 -0.99 -30.82 8.76
N SER A 14 0.24 -31.06 9.23
CA SER A 14 0.50 -30.91 10.66
C SER A 14 0.26 -29.47 11.13
N PRO A 15 -0.27 -29.23 12.35
CA PRO A 15 -0.55 -27.89 12.85
C PRO A 15 0.68 -26.97 12.87
N ARG A 16 1.87 -27.56 13.10
CA ARG A 16 3.13 -26.83 13.10
C ARG A 16 3.47 -26.31 11.71
N PHE A 17 3.39 -27.16 10.69
CA PHE A 17 3.65 -26.77 9.29
C PHE A 17 2.74 -25.61 8.87
N ALA A 18 1.44 -25.73 9.12
CA ALA A 18 0.48 -24.69 8.76
C ALA A 18 0.76 -23.36 9.48
N ARG A 19 1.06 -23.42 10.78
CA ARG A 19 1.35 -22.23 11.59
C ARG A 19 2.61 -21.51 11.12
N GLU A 20 3.69 -22.25 10.89
CA GLU A 20 4.97 -21.66 10.45
C GLU A 20 4.85 -21.11 9.02
N ASN A 21 4.10 -21.75 8.13
CA ASN A 21 3.86 -21.22 6.78
C ASN A 21 3.03 -19.92 6.81
N LEU A 22 1.98 -19.86 7.64
CA LEU A 22 1.19 -18.64 7.82
C LEU A 22 1.98 -17.54 8.57
N GLN A 23 2.97 -17.91 9.38
CA GLN A 23 3.89 -16.93 9.96
C GLN A 23 4.81 -16.32 8.89
N ALA A 24 5.27 -17.11 7.91
CA ALA A 24 6.03 -16.56 6.78
C ALA A 24 5.22 -15.53 5.97
N MET A 25 3.91 -15.75 5.81
CA MET A 25 3.00 -14.75 5.23
C MET A 25 2.98 -13.45 6.06
N ASP A 26 2.96 -13.54 7.39
CA ASP A 26 2.97 -12.35 8.26
C ASP A 26 4.27 -11.53 8.07
N GLU A 27 5.42 -12.20 8.02
CA GLU A 27 6.70 -11.52 7.82
C GLU A 27 6.79 -10.87 6.43
N ALA A 28 6.35 -11.57 5.37
CA ALA A 28 6.31 -11.00 4.03
C ALA A 28 5.41 -9.73 3.94
N CYS A 29 4.29 -9.70 4.68
CA CYS A 29 3.44 -8.51 4.74
C CYS A 29 4.12 -7.34 5.49
N LYS A 30 4.88 -7.62 6.55
CA LYS A 30 5.63 -6.60 7.28
C LYS A 30 6.75 -6.02 6.42
N ASP A 31 7.50 -6.88 5.75
CA ASP A 31 8.61 -6.47 4.87
C ASP A 31 8.10 -5.64 3.69
N ALA A 32 6.97 -6.03 3.09
CA ALA A 32 6.31 -5.21 2.07
C ALA A 32 5.89 -3.83 2.62
N GLY A 33 5.33 -3.80 3.83
CA GLY A 33 4.96 -2.55 4.51
C GLY A 33 6.15 -1.62 4.75
N LEU A 34 7.34 -2.18 5.04
CA LEU A 34 8.57 -1.41 5.18
C LEU A 34 8.97 -0.76 3.85
N LYS A 35 8.93 -1.51 2.74
CA LYS A 35 9.23 -0.95 1.40
C LYS A 35 8.30 0.20 1.05
N TYR A 36 6.99 0.02 1.24
CA TYR A 36 6.04 1.09 0.94
C TYR A 36 6.20 2.31 1.83
N THR A 37 6.60 2.14 3.09
CA THR A 37 6.90 3.27 3.97
C THR A 37 8.04 4.12 3.41
N GLU A 38 9.06 3.50 2.81
CA GLU A 38 10.14 4.21 2.10
C GLU A 38 9.63 4.89 0.83
N THR A 39 8.85 4.19 -0.01
CA THR A 39 8.24 4.75 -1.23
C THR A 39 7.37 5.98 -0.92
N PHE A 40 6.48 5.85 0.07
CA PHE A 40 5.59 6.93 0.49
C PHE A 40 6.38 8.13 1.00
N LYS A 41 7.48 7.91 1.72
CA LYS A 41 8.25 9.01 2.29
C LYS A 41 8.87 9.91 1.22
N ILE A 42 9.28 9.32 0.09
CA ILE A 42 9.75 10.09 -1.07
C ILE A 42 8.62 10.96 -1.63
N ALA A 43 7.45 10.38 -1.87
CA ALA A 43 6.30 11.10 -2.40
C ALA A 43 5.82 12.22 -1.46
N GLU A 44 5.77 11.94 -0.16
CA GLU A 44 5.39 12.91 0.86
C GLU A 44 6.38 14.07 0.92
N ASN A 45 7.69 13.81 0.88
CA ASN A 45 8.69 14.88 0.92
C ASN A 45 8.55 15.78 -0.32
N LEU A 46 8.31 15.23 -1.51
CA LEU A 46 8.06 16.05 -2.71
C LEU A 46 6.80 16.91 -2.59
N GLN A 47 5.73 16.37 -2.00
CA GLN A 47 4.51 17.13 -1.71
C GLN A 47 4.77 18.27 -0.73
N LEU A 48 5.49 18.01 0.36
CA LEU A 48 5.76 18.99 1.43
C LEU A 48 6.77 20.06 1.00
N ASP A 49 7.74 19.70 0.18
CA ASP A 49 8.74 20.62 -0.38
C ASP A 49 8.19 21.43 -1.56
N GLY A 50 6.97 21.14 -2.02
CA GLY A 50 6.35 21.81 -3.17
C GLY A 50 6.99 21.48 -4.50
N MET A 51 7.61 20.30 -4.60
CA MET A 51 8.32 19.79 -5.77
C MET A 51 7.56 18.67 -6.50
N GLY A 52 6.31 18.39 -6.12
CA GLY A 52 5.42 17.51 -6.86
C GLY A 52 5.04 18.14 -8.19
N GLU A 53 5.22 17.41 -9.30
CA GLU A 53 4.94 17.91 -10.64
C GLU A 53 3.87 17.03 -11.32
N PRO A 54 2.63 17.54 -11.50
CA PRO A 54 2.08 18.79 -10.94
C PRO A 54 1.74 18.68 -9.44
N MET A 55 1.59 19.82 -8.76
CA MET A 55 1.04 19.89 -7.39
C MET A 55 -0.49 19.71 -7.41
N PRO A 56 -1.14 19.24 -6.31
CA PRO A 56 -2.59 19.00 -6.27
C PRO A 56 -3.48 20.19 -6.68
N LYS A 57 -3.06 21.41 -6.32
CA LYS A 57 -3.76 22.66 -6.70
C LYS A 57 -3.79 22.93 -8.20
N ASP A 58 -2.86 22.32 -8.95
CA ASP A 58 -2.68 22.52 -10.39
C ASP A 58 -3.26 21.35 -11.21
N LEU A 59 -3.74 20.28 -10.55
CA LEU A 59 -4.51 19.19 -11.15
C LEU A 59 -5.98 19.59 -11.34
N HIS A 60 -6.73 18.81 -12.13
CA HIS A 60 -8.19 18.91 -12.12
C HIS A 60 -8.71 18.57 -10.71
N PRO A 61 -9.77 19.24 -10.20
CA PRO A 61 -10.31 18.92 -8.89
C PRO A 61 -10.72 17.44 -8.78
N ASP A 62 -10.64 16.91 -7.57
CA ASP A 62 -11.08 15.55 -7.25
C ASP A 62 -12.60 15.40 -7.38
N TRP A 63 -13.13 14.20 -7.13
CA TRP A 63 -14.58 13.95 -7.22
C TRP A 63 -15.43 14.84 -6.28
N ALA A 64 -14.85 15.37 -5.20
CA ALA A 64 -15.51 16.26 -4.25
C ALA A 64 -15.42 17.74 -4.67
N GLY A 65 -14.74 18.03 -5.79
CA GLY A 65 -14.51 19.39 -6.27
C GLY A 65 -13.34 20.08 -5.57
N GLU A 66 -12.48 19.33 -4.89
CA GLU A 66 -11.37 19.85 -4.08
C GLU A 66 -9.99 19.54 -4.69
N HIS A 67 -8.95 20.13 -4.10
CA HIS A 67 -7.55 19.92 -4.51
C HIS A 67 -6.72 19.32 -3.37
N VAL A 68 -7.23 18.24 -2.77
CA VAL A 68 -6.54 17.49 -1.72
C VAL A 68 -5.56 16.50 -2.36
N TRP A 69 -4.37 16.33 -1.77
CA TRP A 69 -3.36 15.38 -2.24
C TRP A 69 -3.91 13.95 -2.25
N SER A 70 -3.72 13.20 -3.35
CA SER A 70 -4.31 11.86 -3.55
C SER A 70 -3.96 10.90 -2.40
N LEU A 71 -2.71 10.97 -1.94
CA LEU A 71 -2.15 10.07 -0.94
C LEU A 71 -2.41 10.53 0.52
N LYS A 72 -3.17 11.60 0.73
CA LYS A 72 -3.47 12.08 2.09
C LYS A 72 -4.38 11.09 2.82
N ILE A 73 -3.88 10.50 3.91
CA ILE A 73 -4.69 9.74 4.87
C ILE A 73 -4.98 10.65 6.06
N GLY A 74 -6.22 11.14 6.19
CA GLY A 74 -6.60 12.14 7.19
C GLY A 74 -6.39 11.71 8.65
N ALA A 75 -6.29 10.40 8.91
CA ALA A 75 -5.97 9.85 10.23
C ALA A 75 -4.47 10.02 10.62
N TYR A 76 -3.59 10.24 9.64
CA TYR A 76 -2.14 10.31 9.83
C TYR A 76 -1.52 11.62 9.36
N HIS A 77 -2.20 12.36 8.49
CA HIS A 77 -1.64 13.52 7.80
C HIS A 77 -2.55 14.72 8.00
N ASP A 78 -1.97 15.81 8.49
CA ASP A 78 -2.66 17.08 8.70
C ASP A 78 -1.72 18.24 8.39
N GLY A 79 -2.28 19.35 7.91
CA GLY A 79 -1.53 20.55 7.57
C GLY A 79 -1.72 21.03 6.13
N PRO A 80 -1.34 22.29 5.85
CA PRO A 80 -1.62 22.97 4.59
C PRO A 80 -0.94 22.33 3.38
N GLY A 81 0.18 21.63 3.59
CA GLY A 81 0.89 20.90 2.54
C GLY A 81 0.07 19.77 1.92
N TYR A 82 -0.94 19.24 2.60
CA TYR A 82 -1.76 18.13 2.08
C TYR A 82 -3.12 18.58 1.51
N GLY A 83 -3.60 19.78 1.88
CA GLY A 83 -4.96 20.25 1.59
C GLY A 83 -6.05 19.61 2.46
N GLY A 84 -7.30 20.05 2.30
CA GLY A 84 -8.47 19.52 3.02
C GLY A 84 -8.51 19.86 4.52
N ALA A 85 -9.63 19.54 5.18
CA ALA A 85 -9.82 19.73 6.61
C ALA A 85 -9.04 18.71 7.47
N GLN A 86 -8.91 18.99 8.77
CA GLN A 86 -8.34 18.04 9.73
C GLN A 86 -9.16 16.75 9.74
N GLY A 87 -8.50 15.61 9.64
CA GLY A 87 -9.15 14.29 9.58
C GLY A 87 -9.69 13.91 8.20
N GLN A 88 -9.71 14.83 7.22
CA GLN A 88 -10.15 14.55 5.86
C GLN A 88 -9.02 13.89 5.05
N SER A 89 -9.31 12.76 4.41
CA SER A 89 -8.41 12.14 3.43
C SER A 89 -8.61 12.73 2.04
N GLY A 90 -7.60 12.57 1.18
CA GLY A 90 -7.76 12.79 -0.25
C GLY A 90 -8.48 11.63 -0.94
N GLU A 91 -8.87 11.84 -2.19
CA GLU A 91 -9.31 10.76 -3.06
C GLU A 91 -8.10 9.91 -3.49
N PHE A 92 -7.93 8.74 -2.88
CA PHE A 92 -6.85 7.80 -3.20
C PHE A 92 -7.07 7.16 -4.58
N ARG A 93 -6.20 7.46 -5.54
CA ARG A 93 -6.41 7.13 -6.96
C ARG A 93 -5.11 6.96 -7.75
N MET A 94 -5.21 6.25 -8.87
CA MET A 94 -4.16 6.12 -9.90
C MET A 94 -4.35 7.08 -11.10
N SER A 95 -5.43 7.86 -11.10
CA SER A 95 -5.84 8.73 -12.22
C SER A 95 -5.88 10.19 -11.78
N ASN A 96 -5.68 11.13 -12.70
CA ASN A 96 -5.67 12.57 -12.39
C ASN A 96 -4.79 12.88 -11.16
N CYS A 97 -3.55 12.44 -11.25
CA CYS A 97 -2.50 12.59 -10.24
C CYS A 97 -1.14 12.61 -10.95
N SER A 98 -0.08 12.95 -10.24
CA SER A 98 1.29 12.79 -10.74
C SER A 98 1.65 11.31 -10.92
N ASP A 99 2.71 11.03 -11.69
CA ASP A 99 3.24 9.67 -11.83
C ASP A 99 3.75 9.10 -10.49
N ILE A 100 4.23 9.96 -9.59
CA ILE A 100 4.70 9.55 -8.27
C ILE A 100 3.53 9.09 -7.40
N GLU A 101 2.42 9.83 -7.42
CA GLU A 101 1.19 9.41 -6.74
C GLU A 101 0.65 8.10 -7.33
N ARG A 102 0.69 7.95 -8.66
CA ARG A 102 0.25 6.73 -9.35
C ARG A 102 1.11 5.52 -8.97
N ILE A 103 2.43 5.63 -9.00
CA ILE A 103 3.33 4.52 -8.64
C ILE A 103 3.19 4.16 -7.17
N CYS A 104 3.00 5.15 -6.27
CA CYS A 104 2.66 4.86 -4.87
C CYS A 104 1.35 4.09 -4.76
N PHE A 105 0.32 4.48 -5.52
CA PHE A 105 -0.94 3.74 -5.57
C PHE A 105 -0.71 2.29 -6.06
N GLU A 106 0.01 2.09 -7.15
CA GLU A 106 0.26 0.77 -7.73
C GLU A 106 1.05 -0.13 -6.77
N SER A 107 2.06 0.42 -6.10
CA SER A 107 2.90 -0.32 -5.15
C SER A 107 2.10 -0.90 -3.99
N VAL A 108 1.23 -0.10 -3.35
CA VAL A 108 0.41 -0.59 -2.22
C VAL A 108 -0.90 -1.26 -2.66
N GLY A 109 -1.51 -0.77 -3.73
CA GLY A 109 -2.82 -1.19 -4.21
C GLY A 109 -2.81 -2.44 -5.07
N TYR A 110 -1.68 -2.73 -5.73
CA TYR A 110 -1.49 -3.92 -6.57
C TYR A 110 -0.40 -4.83 -6.01
N TRP A 111 0.86 -4.41 -6.08
CA TRP A 111 2.02 -5.28 -5.85
C TRP A 111 2.10 -5.81 -4.41
N MET A 112 1.88 -4.95 -3.41
CA MET A 112 1.77 -5.39 -2.01
C MET A 112 0.63 -6.39 -1.81
N THR A 113 -0.47 -6.26 -2.56
CA THR A 113 -1.58 -7.21 -2.46
C THR A 113 -1.20 -8.58 -3.05
N TYR A 114 -0.34 -8.62 -4.05
CA TYR A 114 0.18 -9.88 -4.61
C TYR A 114 1.07 -10.60 -3.61
N ILE A 115 1.82 -9.87 -2.76
CA ILE A 115 2.58 -10.46 -1.66
C ILE A 115 1.67 -11.12 -0.64
N PHE A 116 0.68 -10.39 -0.12
CA PHE A 116 -0.26 -10.94 0.84
C PHE A 116 -1.02 -12.15 0.27
N LYS A 117 -1.59 -12.01 -0.94
CA LYS A 117 -2.38 -13.06 -1.55
C LYS A 117 -1.54 -14.23 -2.04
N GLY A 118 -0.35 -13.99 -2.58
CA GLY A 118 0.59 -15.03 -3.01
C GLY A 118 1.02 -15.91 -1.85
N MET A 119 1.46 -15.29 -0.75
CA MET A 119 1.85 -16.02 0.47
C MET A 119 0.67 -16.74 1.12
N ALA A 120 -0.54 -16.16 1.12
CA ALA A 120 -1.73 -16.78 1.68
C ALA A 120 -2.21 -18.02 0.89
N HIS A 121 -1.98 -18.05 -0.44
CA HIS A 121 -2.46 -19.12 -1.33
C HIS A 121 -1.33 -20.00 -1.89
N GLY A 122 -0.10 -19.87 -1.37
CA GLY A 122 1.04 -20.69 -1.78
C GLY A 122 1.59 -20.38 -3.18
N SER A 123 1.24 -19.23 -3.76
CA SER A 123 1.84 -18.74 -5.01
C SER A 123 3.09 -17.92 -4.69
N TRP A 124 4.22 -18.62 -4.57
CA TRP A 124 5.49 -18.00 -4.19
C TRP A 124 5.99 -16.98 -5.21
N ASN A 125 5.64 -17.17 -6.48
CA ASN A 125 6.07 -16.26 -7.53
C ASN A 125 5.24 -14.98 -7.55
N ASP A 126 3.93 -15.03 -7.28
CA ASP A 126 3.12 -13.82 -7.07
C ASP A 126 3.62 -13.01 -5.87
N ALA A 127 4.15 -13.69 -4.84
CA ALA A 127 4.76 -12.99 -3.72
C ALA A 127 6.14 -12.39 -4.02
N THR A 128 6.75 -12.73 -5.16
CA THR A 128 8.12 -12.35 -5.52
C THR A 128 8.22 -11.78 -6.93
N TYR A 129 8.51 -12.62 -7.93
CA TYR A 129 8.87 -12.22 -9.29
C TYR A 129 7.69 -11.81 -10.19
N CYS A 130 6.48 -12.30 -9.93
CA CYS A 130 5.27 -11.88 -10.65
C CYS A 130 4.69 -10.64 -10.00
N ASP A 131 5.44 -9.54 -10.06
CA ASP A 131 5.06 -8.20 -9.57
C ASP A 131 4.71 -8.13 -8.07
N GLY A 132 5.19 -9.08 -7.27
CA GLY A 132 5.09 -9.05 -5.81
C GLY A 132 6.21 -8.21 -5.19
N SER A 133 7.04 -8.85 -4.36
CA SER A 133 8.17 -8.18 -3.70
C SER A 133 9.08 -7.42 -4.67
N PHE A 134 9.39 -8.01 -5.82
CA PHE A 134 10.27 -7.38 -6.82
C PHE A 134 9.53 -6.40 -7.75
N GLY A 135 8.19 -6.39 -7.72
CA GLY A 135 7.41 -5.31 -8.32
C GLY A 135 7.53 -4.03 -7.49
N MET A 136 7.63 -4.16 -6.16
CA MET A 136 7.79 -3.03 -5.24
C MET A 136 9.22 -2.48 -5.12
N ASP A 137 10.22 -3.18 -5.67
CA ASP A 137 11.64 -2.76 -5.65
C ASP A 137 11.97 -1.78 -6.79
#